data_AF-A0A0D3GW64-F1
#
_entry.id   AF-A0A0D3GW64-F1
#
_cell.length_a   1.000
_cell.length_b   1.000
_cell.length_c   1.000
_cell.angle_alpha   90.00
_cell.angle_beta   90.00
_cell.angle_gamma   90.00
#
_symmetry.space_group_name_H-M   'P 1'
#
loop_
_entity.id
_entity.type
_entity.pdbx_description
1 polymer ?
#
loop_
_entity_poly.entity_id
_entity_poly.type
_entity_poly.pdbx_seq_one_letter_code
_entity_poly.pdbx_strand_id
1 'polypeptide(L)'
;MDRATAVKHFFRAANADPARILQQTVCYDHSKAITVSIAWGYSVQVYKGNVLLPDLLAVQKTFVPWKRGRNATDVFMFDTKHYPRDECKRAALFFLKSISSGEGKIKSDYTRQLPRKCSPNLIPLRNLHQIKVASEPLHLVPGKALRRHCCDVVSSSSETNMDVNIRKCKEDELIAMHS
;
A
#
# COMPACT_ATOMS: atom_id res chain seq x y z
N MET A 1 -12.18 16.44 -2.50
CA MET A 1 -11.35 17.02 -1.42
C MET A 1 -10.39 18.00 -2.09
N ASP A 2 -10.33 19.25 -1.66
CA ASP A 2 -9.33 20.19 -2.17
C ASP A 2 -7.92 19.86 -1.63
N ARG A 3 -6.89 20.58 -2.12
CA ARG A 3 -5.49 20.32 -1.75
C ARG A 3 -5.22 20.54 -0.26
N ALA A 4 -5.74 21.62 0.32
CA ALA A 4 -5.50 21.96 1.72
C ALA A 4 -6.16 20.95 2.66
N THR A 5 -7.37 20.53 2.34
CA THR A 5 -8.14 19.53 3.06
C THR A 5 -7.48 18.15 2.93
N ALA A 6 -6.93 17.81 1.76
CA ALA A 6 -6.18 16.57 1.57
C ALA A 6 -4.92 16.51 2.43
N VAL A 7 -4.18 17.62 2.54
CA VAL A 7 -3.02 17.71 3.45
C VAL A 7 -3.47 17.56 4.90
N LYS A 8 -4.51 18.29 5.33
CA LYS A 8 -5.06 18.14 6.69
C LYS A 8 -5.49 16.70 6.99
N HIS A 9 -6.09 16.02 6.00
CA HIS A 9 -6.50 14.62 6.12
C HIS A 9 -5.31 13.68 6.26
N PHE A 10 -4.25 13.87 5.46
CA PHE A 10 -2.99 13.13 5.60
C PHE A 10 -2.36 13.31 6.99
N PHE A 11 -2.37 14.53 7.54
CA PHE A 11 -1.84 14.79 8.89
C PHE A 11 -2.64 14.12 10.01
N ARG A 12 -3.91 13.74 9.79
CA ARG A 12 -4.62 12.90 10.76
C ARG A 12 -3.95 11.53 10.93
N ALA A 13 -3.39 10.98 9.85
CA ALA A 13 -2.61 9.74 9.89
C ALA A 13 -1.26 9.93 10.58
N ALA A 14 -0.54 10.99 10.19
CA ALA A 14 0.75 11.30 10.79
C ALA A 14 0.65 11.51 12.31
N ASN A 15 -0.45 12.13 12.79
CA ASN A 15 -0.66 12.34 14.22
C ASN A 15 -1.11 11.08 14.96
N ALA A 16 -1.68 10.08 14.26
CA ALA A 16 -2.17 8.85 14.88
C ALA A 16 -1.05 7.82 15.09
N ASP A 17 -0.19 7.61 14.09
CA ASP A 17 1.00 6.74 14.19
C ASP A 17 2.17 7.36 13.40
N PRO A 18 2.86 8.35 13.98
CA PRO A 18 3.93 9.08 13.28
C PRO A 18 5.10 8.16 12.90
N ALA A 19 5.33 7.08 13.66
CA ALA A 19 6.40 6.14 13.39
C ALA A 19 6.14 5.26 12.16
N ARG A 20 4.88 5.13 11.75
CA ARG A 20 4.44 4.24 10.65
C ARG A 20 4.03 4.99 9.38
N ILE A 21 3.85 6.31 9.44
CA ILE A 21 3.38 7.11 8.31
C ILE A 21 4.22 6.85 7.05
N LEU A 22 3.55 6.55 5.94
CA LEU A 22 4.15 6.20 4.63
C LEU A 22 5.07 4.97 4.62
N GLN A 23 5.25 4.27 5.75
CA GLN A 23 6.03 3.04 5.77
C GLN A 23 5.33 1.97 4.94
N GLN A 24 6.05 1.41 3.98
CA GLN A 24 5.51 0.38 3.09
C GLN A 24 5.57 -1.00 3.75
N THR A 25 4.42 -1.64 3.88
CA THR A 25 4.24 -3.00 4.39
C THR A 25 3.62 -3.85 3.28
N VAL A 26 4.13 -5.06 3.05
CA VAL A 26 3.64 -5.95 1.98
C VAL A 26 3.16 -7.26 2.58
N CYS A 27 1.94 -7.67 2.24
CA CYS A 27 1.30 -8.91 2.64
C CYS A 27 1.05 -9.78 1.42
N TYR A 28 1.20 -11.08 1.58
CA TYR A 28 0.85 -12.07 0.56
C TYR A 28 -0.33 -12.89 1.08
N ASP A 29 -1.35 -13.04 0.25
CA ASP A 29 -2.42 -14.02 0.48
C ASP A 29 -2.34 -15.06 -0.63
N HIS A 30 -1.68 -16.17 -0.31
CA HIS A 30 -1.48 -17.28 -1.23
C HIS A 30 -2.79 -17.96 -1.61
N SER A 31 -3.78 -17.98 -0.71
CA SER A 31 -5.08 -18.63 -0.96
C SER A 31 -5.86 -17.93 -2.06
N LYS A 32 -5.81 -16.60 -2.08
CA LYS A 32 -6.45 -15.76 -3.12
C LYS A 32 -5.50 -15.39 -4.26
N ALA A 33 -4.24 -15.81 -4.18
CA ALA A 33 -3.16 -15.41 -5.07
C ALA A 33 -3.15 -13.89 -5.28
N ILE A 34 -3.06 -13.12 -4.20
CA ILE A 34 -2.97 -11.66 -4.25
C ILE A 34 -1.80 -11.14 -3.41
N THR A 35 -1.29 -9.98 -3.82
CA THR A 35 -0.28 -9.24 -3.07
C THR A 35 -0.82 -7.87 -2.66
N VAL A 36 -0.75 -7.54 -1.38
CA VAL A 36 -1.24 -6.28 -0.80
C VAL A 36 -0.04 -5.43 -0.41
N SER A 37 0.08 -4.23 -0.97
CA SER A 37 1.11 -3.25 -0.61
C SER A 37 0.45 -2.05 0.06
N ILE A 38 0.81 -1.79 1.31
CA ILE A 38 0.21 -0.78 2.18
C ILE A 38 1.24 0.31 2.43
N ALA A 39 0.98 1.52 1.94
CA ALA A 39 1.65 2.75 2.40
C ALA A 39 0.75 3.37 3.47
N TRP A 40 1.01 3.01 4.73
CA TRP A 40 0.10 3.30 5.84
C TRP A 40 -0.15 4.81 5.98
N GLY A 41 -1.41 5.19 6.18
CA GLY A 41 -1.82 6.59 6.27
C GLY A 41 -1.98 7.32 4.92
N TYR A 42 -1.80 6.61 3.80
CA TYR A 42 -1.98 7.19 2.46
C TYR A 42 -2.78 6.29 1.52
N SER A 43 -2.23 5.12 1.15
CA SER A 43 -2.84 4.27 0.13
C SER A 43 -2.54 2.78 0.30
N VAL A 44 -3.43 1.96 -0.25
CA VAL A 44 -3.25 0.51 -0.38
C VAL A 44 -3.37 0.12 -1.86
N GLN A 45 -2.47 -0.73 -2.32
CA GLN A 45 -2.47 -1.29 -3.66
C GLN A 45 -2.61 -2.81 -3.58
N VAL A 46 -3.59 -3.38 -4.28
CA VAL A 46 -3.80 -4.82 -4.34
C VAL A 46 -3.54 -5.33 -5.74
N TYR A 47 -2.56 -6.22 -5.85
CA TYR A 47 -2.13 -6.85 -7.09
C TYR A 47 -2.73 -8.25 -7.18
N LYS A 48 -3.15 -8.64 -8.38
CA LYS A 48 -3.50 -10.03 -8.69
C LYS A 48 -2.22 -10.80 -8.98
N GLY A 49 -2.04 -11.94 -8.32
CA GLY A 49 -0.83 -12.75 -8.36
C GLY A 49 0.19 -12.40 -7.27
N ASN A 50 1.25 -13.20 -7.23
CA ASN A 50 2.40 -12.98 -6.36
C ASN A 50 3.38 -12.04 -7.09
N VAL A 51 3.56 -10.83 -6.55
CA VAL A 51 4.51 -9.85 -7.07
C VAL A 51 5.75 -9.86 -6.20
N LEU A 52 6.94 -9.85 -6.80
CA LEU A 52 8.18 -9.88 -6.03
C LEU A 52 8.31 -8.63 -5.16
N LEU A 53 8.81 -8.82 -3.94
CA LEU A 53 9.01 -7.72 -2.99
C LEU A 53 9.93 -6.61 -3.57
N PRO A 54 11.07 -6.90 -4.22
CA PRO A 54 11.90 -5.87 -4.86
C PRO A 54 11.13 -5.00 -5.86
N ASP A 55 10.26 -5.61 -6.67
CA ASP A 55 9.46 -4.89 -7.67
C ASP A 55 8.42 -3.97 -7.01
N LEU A 56 7.90 -4.34 -5.84
CA LEU A 56 6.95 -3.52 -5.10
C LEU A 56 7.62 -2.33 -4.40
N LEU A 57 8.83 -2.55 -3.88
CA LEU A 57 9.64 -1.52 -3.21
C LEU A 57 10.27 -0.52 -4.17
N ALA A 58 10.52 -0.93 -5.41
CA ALA A 58 11.02 -0.03 -6.45
C ALA A 58 10.09 1.18 -6.59
N VAL A 59 10.69 2.38 -6.65
CA VAL A 59 9.95 3.63 -6.70
C VAL A 59 9.20 3.72 -8.04
N GLN A 60 7.93 4.09 -7.98
CA GLN A 60 7.14 4.26 -9.20
C GLN A 60 7.67 5.42 -10.03
N LYS A 61 7.90 5.20 -11.33
CA LYS A 61 8.31 6.26 -12.24
C LYS A 61 7.20 7.31 -12.41
N THR A 62 7.49 8.56 -12.06
CA THR A 62 6.57 9.72 -12.15
C THR A 62 7.05 10.82 -13.09
N PHE A 63 8.23 10.66 -13.68
CA PHE A 63 8.89 11.63 -14.54
C PHE A 63 9.10 11.06 -15.94
N VAL A 64 9.31 11.95 -16.90
CA VAL A 64 9.64 11.60 -18.29
C VAL A 64 10.79 12.50 -18.74
N PRO A 65 11.65 12.03 -19.66
CA PRO A 65 12.73 12.84 -20.18
C PRO A 65 12.16 14.05 -20.93
N TRP A 66 12.85 15.18 -20.83
CA TRP A 66 12.46 16.39 -21.57
C TRP A 66 12.68 16.22 -23.08
N LYS A 67 13.76 15.53 -23.48
CA LYS A 67 14.10 15.26 -24.88
C LYS A 67 13.01 14.40 -25.53
N ARG A 68 12.46 14.88 -26.64
CA ARG A 68 11.45 14.16 -27.43
C ARG A 68 12.10 13.56 -28.69
N GLY A 69 11.62 12.40 -29.15
CA GLY A 69 12.04 11.77 -30.41
C GLY A 69 12.33 10.26 -30.28
N ARG A 70 12.49 9.56 -31.42
CA ARG A 70 12.79 8.11 -31.46
C ARG A 70 14.07 7.71 -30.72
N ASN A 71 15.02 8.64 -30.59
CA ASN A 71 16.31 8.42 -29.92
C ASN A 71 16.35 8.99 -28.48
N ALA A 72 15.18 9.29 -27.90
CA ALA A 72 15.09 9.69 -26.50
C ALA A 72 15.09 8.43 -25.62
N THR A 73 16.27 8.04 -25.15
CA THR A 73 16.42 6.98 -24.16
C THR A 73 16.19 7.55 -22.75
N ASP A 74 15.56 6.76 -21.88
CA ASP A 74 15.44 7.08 -20.47
C ASP A 74 16.81 6.93 -19.80
N VAL A 75 17.61 8.00 -19.76
CA VAL A 75 18.95 7.99 -19.15
C VAL A 75 18.87 8.44 -17.69
N PHE A 76 18.26 7.61 -16.85
CA PHE A 76 18.22 7.83 -15.40
C PHE A 76 19.02 6.74 -14.70
N MET A 77 19.90 7.11 -13.78
CA MET A 77 20.82 6.19 -13.09
C MET A 77 20.19 5.51 -11.85
N PHE A 78 18.87 5.50 -11.73
CA PHE A 78 18.18 4.96 -10.58
C PHE A 78 17.03 4.05 -11.02
N ASP A 79 16.88 2.94 -10.31
CA ASP A 79 15.88 1.94 -10.60
C ASP A 79 14.48 2.46 -10.27
N THR A 80 13.61 2.42 -11.27
CA THR A 80 12.19 2.74 -11.09
C THR A 80 11.34 1.64 -11.67
N LYS A 81 10.22 1.35 -11.02
CA LYS A 81 9.23 0.45 -11.60
C LYS A 81 8.41 1.18 -12.65
N HIS A 82 8.20 0.50 -13.77
CA HIS A 82 7.30 0.97 -14.81
C HIS A 82 5.88 1.06 -14.26
N TYR A 83 5.23 2.20 -14.49
CA TYR A 83 3.80 2.36 -14.20
C TYR A 83 3.00 2.16 -15.49
N PRO A 84 2.20 1.08 -15.60
CA PRO A 84 1.48 0.78 -16.83
C PRO A 84 0.63 1.95 -17.30
N ARG A 85 0.75 2.31 -18.59
CA ARG A 85 -0.13 3.33 -19.21
C ARG A 85 -1.58 2.87 -19.26
N ASP A 86 -1.78 1.58 -19.51
CA ASP A 86 -3.07 0.91 -19.43
C ASP A 86 -3.52 0.81 -17.96
N GLU A 87 -4.63 1.48 -17.64
CA GLU A 87 -5.16 1.50 -16.28
C GLU A 87 -5.72 0.16 -15.83
N CYS A 88 -6.17 -0.70 -16.76
CA CYS A 88 -6.67 -2.03 -16.44
C CYS A 88 -5.58 -2.97 -15.92
N LYS A 89 -4.32 -2.72 -16.29
CA LYS A 89 -3.15 -3.51 -15.85
C LYS A 89 -2.59 -3.05 -14.51
N ARG A 90 -3.12 -1.97 -13.93
CA ARG A 90 -2.65 -1.45 -12.65
C ARG A 90 -3.28 -2.23 -11.49
N ALA A 91 -2.59 -2.20 -10.35
CA ALA A 91 -3.14 -2.69 -9.10
C ALA A 91 -4.45 -1.96 -8.73
N ALA A 92 -5.34 -2.64 -8.02
CA ALA A 92 -6.50 -1.99 -7.43
C ALA A 92 -6.02 -1.00 -6.35
N LEU A 93 -6.35 0.28 -6.54
CA LEU A 93 -5.86 1.38 -5.70
C LEU A 93 -6.93 1.82 -4.71
N PHE A 94 -6.54 2.03 -3.46
CA PHE A 94 -7.40 2.50 -2.38
C PHE A 94 -6.71 3.65 -1.65
N PHE A 95 -7.47 4.69 -1.30
CA PHE A 95 -6.97 5.85 -0.55
C PHE A 95 -7.57 5.91 0.84
N LEU A 96 -6.81 6.46 1.78
CA LEU A 96 -7.25 6.64 3.15
C LEU A 96 -8.56 7.44 3.23
N LYS A 97 -9.58 6.85 3.84
CA LYS A 97 -10.89 7.47 4.09
C LYS A 97 -10.99 8.01 5.52
N SER A 98 -10.66 7.19 6.50
CA SER A 98 -10.82 7.50 7.92
C SER A 98 -9.80 6.75 8.78
N ILE A 99 -9.54 7.31 9.95
CA ILE A 99 -8.69 6.71 10.97
C ILE A 99 -9.43 6.81 12.29
N SER A 100 -9.38 5.74 13.06
CA SER A 100 -9.86 5.70 14.43
C SER A 100 -8.81 5.02 15.30
N SER A 101 -8.76 5.44 16.56
CA SER A 101 -7.95 4.79 17.60
C SER A 101 -8.90 4.33 18.70
N GLY A 102 -8.74 3.09 19.14
CA GLY A 102 -9.57 2.50 20.19
C GLY A 102 -9.04 1.13 20.59
N GLU A 103 -9.22 0.75 21.86
CA GLU A 103 -8.78 -0.55 22.41
C GLU A 103 -7.27 -0.83 22.19
N GLY A 104 -6.43 0.21 22.25
CA GLY A 104 -4.99 0.09 22.04
C GLY A 104 -4.57 -0.22 20.59
N LYS A 105 -5.50 -0.12 19.63
CA LYS A 105 -5.24 -0.35 18.20
C LYS A 105 -5.64 0.87 17.37
N ILE A 106 -4.91 1.05 16.28
CA ILE A 106 -5.18 2.06 15.27
C ILE A 106 -5.84 1.34 14.08
N LYS A 107 -7.02 1.78 13.71
CA LYS A 107 -7.80 1.27 12.59
C LYS A 107 -7.84 2.34 11.51
N SER A 108 -7.55 1.95 10.28
CA SER A 108 -7.57 2.84 9.12
C SER A 108 -8.40 2.21 8.01
N ASP A 109 -9.35 2.98 7.49
CA ASP A 109 -10.23 2.56 6.39
C ASP A 109 -9.74 3.18 5.08
N TYR A 110 -9.72 2.38 4.02
CA TYR A 110 -9.32 2.81 2.68
C TYR A 110 -10.45 2.54 1.70
N THR A 111 -10.80 3.54 0.91
CA THR A 111 -11.82 3.45 -0.13
C THR A 111 -11.21 3.33 -1.49
N ARG A 112 -11.84 2.51 -2.32
CA ARG A 112 -11.39 2.27 -3.68
C ARG A 112 -11.41 3.51 -4.57
N GLN A 113 -10.32 3.71 -5.30
CA GLN A 113 -10.26 4.55 -6.48
C GLN A 113 -10.48 3.71 -7.73
N LEU A 114 -11.56 3.98 -8.47
CA LEU A 114 -11.81 3.32 -9.75
C LEU A 114 -10.93 3.92 -10.87
N PRO A 115 -10.42 3.09 -11.79
CA PRO A 115 -9.77 3.57 -13.01
C PRO A 115 -10.78 4.34 -13.88
N ARG A 116 -10.30 5.36 -14.60
CA ARG A 116 -11.11 6.16 -15.51
C ARG A 116 -11.20 5.52 -16.89
N LYS A 117 -10.11 4.89 -17.33
CA LYS A 117 -9.96 4.29 -18.67
C LYS A 117 -9.80 2.78 -18.55
N CYS A 118 -10.85 2.11 -18.07
CA CYS A 118 -10.90 0.66 -18.04
C CYS A 118 -12.35 0.16 -18.13
N SER A 119 -12.59 -0.83 -19.00
CA SER A 119 -13.91 -1.45 -19.10
C SER A 119 -14.26 -2.20 -17.81
N PRO A 120 -15.52 -2.16 -17.33
CA PRO A 120 -15.88 -2.71 -16.02
C PRO A 120 -15.50 -4.18 -15.81
N ASN A 121 -15.52 -5.01 -16.87
CA ASN A 121 -15.19 -6.43 -16.80
C ASN A 121 -13.68 -6.71 -16.66
N LEU A 122 -12.83 -5.73 -16.97
CA LEU A 122 -11.37 -5.83 -16.90
C LEU A 122 -10.80 -5.23 -15.62
N ILE A 123 -11.64 -4.62 -14.78
CA ILE A 123 -11.20 -3.97 -13.54
C ILE A 123 -10.78 -5.07 -12.54
N PRO A 124 -9.49 -5.12 -12.13
CA PRO A 124 -9.03 -6.12 -11.17
C PRO A 124 -9.78 -6.01 -9.85
N LEU A 125 -10.17 -7.13 -9.24
CA LEU A 125 -10.83 -7.18 -7.92
C LEU A 125 -12.07 -6.28 -7.83
N ARG A 126 -12.85 -6.10 -8.91
CA ARG A 126 -13.98 -5.14 -9.03
C ARG A 126 -14.93 -5.06 -7.83
N ASN A 127 -15.17 -6.18 -7.15
CA ASN A 127 -16.12 -6.25 -6.04
C ASN A 127 -15.53 -5.69 -4.73
N LEU A 128 -14.21 -5.62 -4.59
CA LEU A 128 -13.55 -5.09 -3.39
C LEU A 128 -13.69 -3.56 -3.36
N HIS A 129 -14.37 -3.02 -2.34
CA HIS A 129 -14.69 -1.60 -2.23
C HIS A 129 -13.96 -0.91 -1.08
N GLN A 130 -13.73 -1.64 0.02
CA GLN A 130 -13.09 -1.11 1.21
C GLN A 130 -12.02 -2.06 1.74
N ILE A 131 -10.94 -1.48 2.25
CA ILE A 131 -9.90 -2.20 2.98
C ILE A 131 -9.83 -1.59 4.37
N LYS A 132 -9.85 -2.42 5.41
CA LYS A 132 -9.61 -2.00 6.79
C LYS A 132 -8.26 -2.52 7.21
N VAL A 133 -7.41 -1.63 7.71
CA VAL A 133 -6.09 -1.98 8.20
C VAL A 133 -6.03 -1.67 9.68
N ALA A 134 -5.80 -2.70 10.49
CA ALA A 134 -5.56 -2.59 11.91
C ALA A 134 -4.07 -2.71 12.21
N SER A 135 -3.59 -1.95 13.19
CA SER A 135 -2.23 -2.06 13.67
C SER A 135 -2.13 -1.64 15.14
N GLU A 136 -1.18 -2.22 15.86
CA GLU A 136 -0.75 -1.67 17.15
C GLU A 136 0.09 -0.40 16.93
N PRO A 137 -0.02 0.62 17.80
CA PRO A 137 0.83 1.82 17.74
C PRO A 137 2.32 1.44 17.69
N LEU A 138 3.05 2.01 16.73
CA LEU A 138 4.47 1.74 16.60
C LEU A 138 5.28 2.66 17.52
N HIS A 139 5.90 2.06 18.53
CA HIS A 139 6.85 2.74 19.40
C HIS A 139 8.28 2.54 18.90
N LEU A 140 8.95 3.64 18.55
CA LEU A 140 10.35 3.62 18.16
C LEU A 140 11.23 3.31 19.38
N VAL A 141 12.13 2.34 19.24
CA VAL A 141 13.12 2.02 20.28
C VAL A 141 14.42 2.77 19.94
N PRO A 142 14.90 3.67 20.81
CA PRO A 142 16.17 4.36 20.59
C PRO A 142 17.32 3.39 20.32
N GLY A 143 18.18 3.71 19.36
CA GLY A 143 19.33 2.88 18.99
C GLY A 143 19.01 1.64 18.16
N LYS A 144 17.74 1.37 17.82
CA LYS A 144 17.36 0.29 16.88
C LYS A 144 16.90 0.87 15.55
N ALA A 145 17.36 0.26 14.45
CA ALA A 145 16.89 0.60 13.11
C ALA A 145 15.41 0.24 12.94
N LEU A 146 14.64 1.12 12.30
CA LEU A 146 13.24 0.86 11.96
C LEU A 146 13.18 -0.30 10.95
N ARG A 147 12.64 -1.44 11.38
CA ARG A 147 12.39 -2.58 10.50
C ARG A 147 10.98 -2.49 9.93
N ARG A 148 10.80 -3.04 8.73
CA ARG A 148 9.47 -3.19 8.12
C ARG A 148 8.66 -4.18 8.95
N HIS A 149 7.41 -3.83 9.20
CA HIS A 149 6.46 -4.74 9.80
C HIS A 149 5.94 -5.74 8.77
N CYS A 150 5.39 -6.85 9.28
CA CYS A 150 4.71 -7.87 8.49
C CYS A 150 3.20 -7.67 8.61
N CYS A 151 2.44 -8.34 7.76
CA CYS A 151 0.99 -8.23 7.80
C CYS A 151 0.29 -9.48 7.29
N ASP A 152 -0.90 -9.69 7.82
CA ASP A 152 -1.78 -10.81 7.47
C ASP A 152 -3.06 -10.27 6.83
N VAL A 153 -3.45 -10.85 5.70
CA VAL A 153 -4.79 -10.67 5.14
C VAL A 153 -5.73 -11.59 5.90
N VAL A 154 -6.67 -11.00 6.63
CA VAL A 154 -7.65 -11.73 7.44
C VAL A 154 -8.82 -12.15 6.54
N SER A 155 -9.36 -13.35 6.77
CA SER A 155 -10.58 -13.80 6.12
C SER A 155 -11.73 -12.85 6.47
N SER A 156 -12.15 -12.02 5.51
CA SER A 156 -13.35 -11.20 5.65
C SER A 156 -14.58 -12.02 5.27
N SER A 157 -15.69 -11.80 5.97
CA SER A 157 -16.98 -12.45 5.67
C SER A 157 -17.64 -11.92 4.39
N SER A 158 -17.14 -10.80 3.84
CA SER A 158 -17.67 -10.17 2.65
C SER A 158 -16.62 -10.12 1.53
N GLU A 159 -17.03 -10.44 0.30
CA GLU A 159 -16.20 -10.23 -0.89
C GLU A 159 -15.93 -8.74 -1.17
N THR A 160 -16.72 -7.84 -0.59
CA THR A 160 -16.61 -6.40 -0.79
C THR A 160 -15.60 -5.72 0.10
N ASN A 161 -15.17 -6.40 1.17
CA ASN A 161 -14.28 -5.85 2.17
C ASN A 161 -13.06 -6.75 2.35
N MET A 162 -11.93 -6.15 2.71
CA MET A 162 -10.72 -6.87 3.07
C MET A 162 -10.19 -6.29 4.37
N ASP A 163 -9.89 -7.17 5.31
CA ASP A 163 -9.31 -6.80 6.59
C ASP A 163 -7.85 -7.23 6.59
N VAL A 164 -6.95 -6.32 6.97
CA VAL A 164 -5.52 -6.56 7.06
C VAL A 164 -5.03 -6.16 8.45
N ASN A 165 -4.20 -7.00 9.05
CA ASN A 165 -3.57 -6.72 10.32
C ASN A 165 -2.07 -6.52 10.14
N ILE A 166 -1.53 -5.36 10.53
CA ILE A 166 -0.09 -5.13 10.54
C ILE A 166 0.47 -5.43 11.93
N ARG A 167 1.50 -6.26 11.98
CA ARG A 167 2.13 -6.75 13.21
C ARG A 167 3.65 -6.83 13.06
N LYS A 168 4.33 -7.11 14.17
CA LYS A 168 5.74 -7.52 14.12
C LYS A 168 5.88 -8.82 13.32
N CYS A 169 7.01 -8.96 12.64
CA CYS A 169 7.33 -10.19 11.92
C CYS A 169 7.62 -11.32 12.92
N LYS A 170 7.13 -12.52 12.63
CA LYS A 170 7.38 -13.77 13.39
C LYS A 170 8.72 -14.37 12.99
N GLU A 171 9.30 -15.23 13.82
CA GLU A 171 10.66 -15.80 13.68
C GLU A 171 10.96 -16.44 12.31
N ASP A 172 9.96 -17.01 11.63
CA ASP A 172 10.13 -17.67 10.31
C ASP A 172 9.88 -16.75 9.11
N GLU A 173 9.48 -15.49 9.32
CA GLU A 173 9.27 -14.55 8.23
C GLU A 173 10.63 -13.92 7.83
N LEU A 174 10.87 -13.70 6.54
CA LEU A 174 12.17 -13.21 6.02
C LEU A 174 12.66 -11.87 6.62
N ILE A 175 11.82 -11.17 7.40
CA ILE A 175 12.09 -9.89 8.05
C ILE A 175 11.95 -10.02 9.59
N ALA A 176 11.88 -11.23 10.14
CA ALA A 176 11.83 -11.50 11.57
C ALA A 176 13.00 -10.84 12.30
N MET A 177 12.75 -10.34 13.51
CA MET A 177 13.82 -9.97 14.42
C MET A 177 14.25 -11.22 15.20
N HIS A 178 15.50 -11.65 15.04
CA HIS A 178 16.17 -12.39 16.10
C HIS A 178 16.59 -11.38 17.18
N SER A 179 16.19 -11.64 18.41
CA SER A 179 16.61 -10.87 19.59
C SER A 179 18.06 -11.11 19.95
#